data_AF-A0A261EVE5-F1
#
_entry.id   AF-A0A261EVE5-F1
#
_cell.length_a   1.000
_cell.length_b   1.000
_cell.length_c   1.000
_cell.angle_alpha   90.00
_cell.angle_beta   90.00
_cell.angle_gamma   90.00
#
_symmetry.space_group_name_H-M   'P 1'
#
loop_
_entity.id
_entity.type
_entity.pdbx_description
1 polymer ?
#
loop_
_entity_poly.entity_id
_entity_poly.type
_entity_poly.pdbx_seq_one_letter_code
_entity_poly.pdbx_strand_id
1 'polypeptide(L)'
;MDADNAMVVYVLAYTGMRIGEALALRCGDVDLNRNRINVLRTQSVDADSLLIETLPKGNRTRFVPVPSRLLPKIKNLFGWPWSLGLSAARAARR
;
A
#
# COMPACT_ATOMS: atom_id res chain seq x y z
N MET A 1 -3.58 1.12 -21.33
CA MET A 1 -3.44 0.79 -19.90
C MET A 1 -4.22 1.85 -19.14
N ASP A 2 -5.27 1.48 -18.42
CA ASP A 2 -6.10 2.44 -17.69
C ASP A 2 -5.28 3.16 -16.61
N ALA A 3 -5.70 4.36 -16.23
CA ALA A 3 -4.98 5.20 -15.27
C ALA A 3 -4.72 4.48 -13.94
N ASP A 4 -5.67 3.64 -13.50
CA ASP A 4 -5.58 2.86 -12.27
C ASP A 4 -4.54 1.74 -12.39
N ASN A 5 -4.51 1.04 -13.53
CA ASN A 5 -3.54 -0.01 -13.82
C ASN A 5 -2.11 0.55 -13.91
N ALA A 6 -1.94 1.78 -14.39
CA ALA A 6 -0.65 2.46 -14.42
C ALA A 6 -0.08 2.73 -13.01
N MET A 7 -0.93 2.87 -11.98
CA MET A 7 -0.46 3.10 -10.62
C MET A 7 0.28 1.91 -10.04
N VAL A 8 -0.14 0.69 -10.37
CA VAL A 8 0.56 -0.53 -9.94
C VAL A 8 2.00 -0.53 -10.46
N VAL A 9 2.19 -0.16 -11.74
CA VAL A 9 3.53 -0.07 -12.35
C VAL A 9 4.38 0.99 -11.64
N TYR A 10 3.84 2.17 -11.37
CA TYR A 10 4.59 3.21 -10.66
C TYR A 10 4.96 2.81 -9.24
N VAL A 11 4.03 2.20 -8.50
CA VAL A 11 4.29 1.73 -7.15
C VAL A 11 5.42 0.70 -7.17
N LEU A 12 5.39 -0.29 -8.07
CA LEU A 12 6.46 -1.28 -8.19
C LEU A 12 7.80 -0.65 -8.59
N ALA A 13 7.79 0.18 -9.63
CA ALA A 13 9.00 0.75 -10.22
C ALA A 13 9.74 1.71 -9.27
N TYR A 14 9.01 2.52 -8.51
CA TYR A 14 9.63 3.56 -7.68
C TYR A 14 9.84 3.18 -6.22
N THR A 15 9.15 2.14 -5.71
CA THR A 15 9.30 1.69 -4.32
C THR A 15 10.20 0.46 -4.20
N GLY A 16 10.38 -0.30 -5.28
CA GLY A 16 11.13 -1.56 -5.27
C GLY A 16 10.42 -2.69 -4.50
N MET A 17 9.11 -2.56 -4.24
CA MET A 17 8.35 -3.69 -3.70
C MET A 17 8.19 -4.79 -4.74
N ARG A 18 8.06 -6.03 -4.26
CA ARG A 18 7.80 -7.18 -5.13
C ARG A 18 6.32 -7.22 -5.49
N ILE A 19 5.99 -7.83 -6.64
CA ILE A 19 4.61 -7.94 -7.10
C ILE A 19 3.68 -8.57 -6.06
N GLY A 20 4.11 -9.64 -5.37
CA GLY A 20 3.30 -10.27 -4.33
C GLY A 20 3.04 -9.37 -3.12
N GLU A 21 3.98 -8.46 -2.79
CA GLU A 21 3.80 -7.47 -1.72
C GLU A 21 2.77 -6.41 -2.12
N ALA A 22 2.77 -5.98 -3.40
CA ALA A 22 1.77 -5.06 -3.94
C ALA A 22 0.37 -5.67 -3.98
N LEU A 23 0.28 -6.94 -4.38
CA LEU A 23 -1.00 -7.67 -4.48
C LEU A 23 -1.64 -7.91 -3.11
N ALA A 24 -0.84 -8.08 -2.05
CA ALA A 24 -1.34 -8.27 -0.69
C ALA A 24 -1.55 -6.95 0.09
N LEU A 25 -1.34 -5.79 -0.56
CA LEU A 25 -1.42 -4.50 0.10
C LEU A 25 -2.87 -4.18 0.48
N ARG A 26 -3.07 -3.74 1.73
CA ARG A 26 -4.37 -3.28 2.25
C ARG A 26 -4.34 -1.77 2.50
N CYS A 27 -5.49 -1.11 2.51
CA CYS A 27 -5.57 0.34 2.75
C CYS A 27 -4.89 0.78 4.06
N GLY A 28 -5.01 -0.02 5.12
CA GLY A 28 -4.39 0.26 6.42
C GLY A 28 -2.86 0.15 6.46
N ASP A 29 -2.24 -0.43 5.42
CA ASP A 29 -0.79 -0.57 5.31
C ASP A 29 -0.13 0.71 4.78
N VAL A 30 -0.91 1.66 4.23
CA VAL A 30 -0.42 2.88 3.59
C VAL A 30 -0.57 4.07 4.52
N ASP A 31 0.55 4.63 4.98
CA ASP A 31 0.60 5.83 5.81
C ASP A 31 0.96 7.04 4.94
N LEU A 32 -0.07 7.71 4.41
CA LEU A 32 0.08 8.90 3.57
C LEU A 32 0.50 10.16 4.35
N ASN A 33 0.43 10.14 5.69
CA ASN A 33 0.94 11.24 6.51
C ASN A 33 2.45 11.13 6.67
N ARG A 34 2.98 9.90 6.71
CA ARG A 34 4.42 9.61 6.82
C ARG A 34 5.06 9.18 5.50
N ASN A 35 4.33 9.28 4.38
CA ASN A 35 4.78 8.93 3.03
C ASN A 35 5.44 7.55 2.96
N ARG A 36 4.81 6.52 3.52
CA ARG A 36 5.39 5.18 3.58
C ARG A 36 4.34 4.08 3.48
N ILE A 37 4.76 2.94 2.95
CA ILE A 37 4.00 1.70 2.93
C ILE A 37 4.62 0.73 3.92
N ASN A 38 3.78 0.10 4.73
CA ASN A 38 4.17 -0.99 5.61
C ASN A 38 4.01 -2.33 4.89
N VAL A 39 5.11 -2.93 4.46
CA VAL A 39 5.10 -4.24 3.80
C VAL A 39 5.02 -5.32 4.86
N LEU A 40 3.81 -5.84 5.06
CA LEU A 40 3.49 -6.82 6.11
C LEU A 40 3.40 -8.26 5.61
N ARG A 41 3.09 -8.44 4.33
CA ARG A 41 2.62 -9.69 3.74
C ARG A 41 2.94 -9.73 2.24
N THR A 42 2.89 -10.92 1.67
CA THR A 42 2.96 -11.14 0.23
C THR A 42 1.90 -12.15 -0.18
N GLN A 43 1.29 -11.93 -1.34
CA GLN A 43 0.41 -12.88 -1.98
C GLN A 43 1.26 -13.73 -2.94
N SER A 44 1.07 -15.04 -2.89
CA SER A 44 1.77 -16.01 -3.73
C SER A 44 0.79 -17.11 -4.17
N VAL A 45 1.22 -17.90 -5.15
CA VAL A 45 0.53 -19.11 -5.58
C VAL A 45 1.35 -20.31 -5.09
N ASP A 46 0.71 -21.27 -4.45
CA ASP A 46 1.38 -22.49 -4.00
C ASP A 46 1.49 -23.56 -5.11
N ALA A 47 2.01 -24.74 -4.76
CA ALA A 47 2.18 -25.83 -5.71
C ALA A 47 0.85 -26.37 -6.27
N ASP A 48 -0.25 -26.18 -5.54
CA ASP A 48 -1.60 -26.61 -5.90
C ASP A 48 -2.38 -25.51 -6.62
N SER A 49 -1.69 -24.44 -7.05
CA SER A 49 -2.27 -23.27 -7.71
C SER A 49 -3.26 -22.46 -6.87
N LEU A 50 -3.18 -22.58 -5.55
CA LEU A 50 -4.02 -21.81 -4.62
C LEU A 50 -3.35 -20.49 -4.25
N LEU A 51 -4.16 -19.44 -4.17
CA LEU A 51 -3.72 -18.14 -3.65
C LEU A 51 -3.50 -18.25 -2.14
N ILE A 52 -2.27 -17.97 -1.70
CA ILE A 52 -1.89 -17.99 -0.29
C ILE A 52 -1.26 -16.65 0.13
N GLU A 53 -1.47 -16.27 1.38
CA GLU A 53 -0.77 -15.14 2.01
C GLU A 53 0.42 -15.68 2.81
N THR A 54 1.61 -15.15 2.55
CA THR A 54 2.85 -15.51 3.26
C THR A 54 3.56 -14.28 3.78
N LEU A 55 4.58 -14.48 4.61
CA LEU A 55 5.44 -13.39 5.06
C LEU A 55 6.38 -12.93 3.93
N PRO A 56 6.75 -11.64 3.87
CA PRO A 56 7.66 -11.14 2.85
C PRO A 56 8.98 -11.92 2.85
N LYS A 57 9.64 -11.99 1.69
CA LYS A 57 10.91 -12.72 1.55
C LYS A 57 11.91 -12.30 2.64
N GLY A 58 12.43 -13.30 3.35
CA GLY A 58 13.31 -13.08 4.51
C GLY A 58 12.57 -12.97 5.85
N ASN A 59 11.26 -13.20 5.86
CA ASN A 59 10.40 -13.27 7.04
C ASN A 59 10.39 -12.00 7.90
N ARG A 60 10.57 -10.83 7.26
CA ARG A 60 10.67 -9.52 7.93
C ARG A 60 9.77 -8.50 7.27
N THR A 61 9.04 -7.77 8.09
CA THR A 61 8.27 -6.59 7.67
C THR A 61 9.21 -5.41 7.48
N ARG A 62 8.85 -4.47 6.61
CA ARG A 62 9.65 -3.26 6.38
C ARG A 62 8.79 -2.08 5.98
N PHE A 63 9.26 -0.88 6.27
CA PHE A 63 8.72 0.32 5.67
C PHE A 63 9.41 0.61 4.34
N VAL A 64 8.62 0.92 3.33
CA VAL A 64 9.11 1.39 2.04
C VAL A 64 8.65 2.83 1.84
N PRO A 65 9.57 3.78 1.54
CA PRO A 65 9.17 5.16 1.31
C PRO A 65 8.32 5.27 0.05
N VAL A 66 7.28 6.09 0.11
CA VAL A 66 6.49 6.52 -1.03
C VAL A 66 7.07 7.83 -1.54
N PRO A 67 7.62 7.86 -2.77
CA PRO A 67 8.12 9.10 -3.34
C PRO A 67 7.04 10.17 -3.41
N SER A 68 7.38 11.41 -3.05
CA SER A 68 6.42 12.53 -2.99
C SER A 68 5.67 12.75 -4.30
N ARG A 69 6.29 12.44 -5.45
CA ARG A 69 5.69 12.53 -6.79
C ARG A 69 4.50 11.58 -7.00
N LEU A 70 4.44 10.46 -6.26
CA LEU A 70 3.36 9.50 -6.34
C LEU A 70 2.18 9.83 -5.42
N LEU A 71 2.40 10.63 -4.37
CA LEU A 71 1.36 10.93 -3.37
C LEU A 71 0.09 11.55 -3.98
N PRO A 72 0.14 12.54 -4.89
CA PRO A 72 -1.07 13.08 -5.49
C PRO A 72 -1.85 12.02 -6.27
N LYS A 73 -1.13 11.14 -6.98
CA LYS A 73 -1.73 10.06 -7.77
C LYS A 73 -2.41 9.02 -6.87
N ILE A 74 -1.74 8.62 -5.78
CA ILE A 74 -2.31 7.70 -4.80
C ILE A 74 -3.54 8.33 -4.13
N LYS A 75 -3.50 9.61 -3.78
CA LYS A 75 -4.65 10.33 -3.19
C LYS A 75 -5.85 10.38 -4.13
N ASN A 76 -5.62 10.51 -5.44
CA ASN A 76 -6.69 10.53 -6.43
C ASN A 76 -7.44 9.20 -6.55
N LEU A 77 -6.76 8.06 -6.30
CA LEU A 77 -7.41 6.74 -6.27
C LEU A 77 -8.52 6.65 -5.19
N PHE A 78 -8.43 7.45 -4.14
CA PHE A 78 -9.39 7.44 -3.03
C PHE A 78 -10.57 8.41 -3.22
N GLY A 79 -10.67 9.13 -4.35
CA GLY A 79 -11.79 10.06 -4.61
C GLY A 79 -12.02 11.07 -3.47
N TRP A 80 -11.06 11.99 -3.25
CA TRP A 80 -11.06 12.96 -2.14
C TRP A 80 -12.36 13.82 -2.06
N PRO A 81 -12.98 14.06 -0.87
CA PRO A 81 -12.30 14.51 0.35
C PRO A 81 -12.43 13.67 1.62
N TRP A 82 -11.38 12.92 1.96
CA TRP A 82 -11.20 12.36 3.30
C TRP A 82 -10.63 13.37 4.33
N SER A 83 -10.57 14.67 4.02
CA SER A 83 -10.12 15.74 4.94
C SER A 83 -10.99 15.91 6.18
N LEU A 84 -12.25 15.48 6.15
CA LEU A 84 -13.22 15.81 7.20
C LEU A 84 -13.28 14.78 8.34
N GLY A 85 -12.65 13.60 8.20
CA GLY A 85 -12.87 12.49 9.15
C GLY A 85 -11.75 12.19 10.15
N LEU A 86 -10.50 12.54 9.85
CA LEU A 86 -9.35 12.03 10.64
C LEU A 86 -8.85 12.99 11.74
N SER A 87 -9.41 14.20 11.84
CA SER A 87 -9.14 15.09 12.97
C SER A 87 -10.07 14.86 14.18
N ALA A 88 -11.18 14.14 14.01
CA ALA A 88 -12.16 13.91 15.08
C ALA A 88 -11.84 12.65 15.93
N ALA A 89 -11.18 11.63 15.38
CA ALA A 89 -10.98 10.34 16.06
C ALA A 89 -9.92 10.32 17.19
N ARG A 90 -9.27 11.46 17.47
CA ARG A 90 -8.37 11.63 18.64
C ARG A 90 -8.94 12.49 19.77
N ALA A 91 -10.06 13.20 19.57
CA ALA A 91 -10.66 14.04 20.60
C ALA A 91 -11.72 13.32 21.46
N ALA A 92 -12.24 12.17 21.02
CA ALA A 92 -13.29 11.41 21.71
C ALA A 92 -12.76 10.23 22.57
N ARG A 93 -11.55 10.37 23.13
CA ARG A 93 -11.04 9.50 24.21
C ARG A 93 -10.55 10.40 25.35
N ARG A 94 -11.49 11.06 26.00
CA ARG A 94 -11.45 11.57 27.37
C ARG A 94 -12.83 11.43 27.97
#